data_AF-A0A1F3K5H2-F1
#
_entry.id   AF-A0A1F3K5H2-F1
#
_cell.length_a   1.000
_cell.length_b   1.000
_cell.length_c   1.000
_cell.angle_alpha   90.00
_cell.angle_beta   90.00
_cell.angle_gamma   90.00
#
_symmetry.space_group_name_H-M   'P 1'
#
loop_
_entity.id
_entity.type
_entity.pdbx_description
1 polymer ?
#
loop_
_entity_poly.entity_id
_entity_poly.type
_entity_poly.pdbx_seq_one_letter_code
_entity_poly.pdbx_strand_id
1 'polypeptide(L)'
;MSKFKNLKLKNMKTVISKTVFAIALVVLCVSTVSADGLKVKAKKQLASLVKKHISYPENLKIENKSGIVLIDLFVDKSGNLVINQINASDNVFKSHVEKKIEELNELNDYSGIIGQNLLYKFKFNVE
;
A
#
# COMPACT_ATOMS: atom_id res chain seq x y z
N MET A 1 9.19 -47.97 -55.03
CA MET A 1 8.24 -46.87 -54.72
C MET A 1 8.10 -46.58 -53.20
N SER A 2 9.16 -46.77 -52.38
CA SER A 2 9.07 -46.69 -50.89
C SER A 2 9.82 -45.50 -50.26
N LYS A 3 10.75 -44.84 -50.99
CA LYS A 3 11.56 -43.73 -50.44
C LYS A 3 10.82 -42.39 -50.30
N PHE A 4 9.75 -42.15 -51.05
CA PHE A 4 9.01 -40.87 -51.02
C PHE A 4 8.08 -40.70 -49.80
N LYS A 5 7.58 -41.80 -49.21
CA LYS A 5 6.72 -41.72 -48.01
C LYS A 5 7.49 -41.30 -46.76
N ASN A 6 8.77 -41.68 -46.64
CA ASN A 6 9.58 -41.40 -45.46
C ASN A 6 10.05 -39.94 -45.34
N LEU A 7 10.20 -39.22 -46.46
CA LEU A 7 10.58 -37.79 -46.42
C LEU A 7 9.45 -36.88 -45.92
N LYS A 8 8.21 -37.16 -46.30
CA LYS A 8 7.03 -36.36 -45.88
C LYS A 8 6.78 -36.44 -44.37
N LEU A 9 6.96 -37.62 -43.78
CA LEU A 9 6.76 -37.84 -42.34
C LEU A 9 7.84 -37.17 -41.47
N LYS A 10 9.08 -37.09 -41.96
CA LYS A 10 10.18 -36.47 -41.20
C LYS A 10 10.01 -34.95 -41.11
N ASN A 11 9.54 -34.31 -42.17
CA ASN A 11 9.34 -32.85 -42.23
C ASN A 11 8.07 -32.39 -41.49
N MET A 12 7.02 -33.21 -41.42
CA MET A 12 5.78 -32.87 -40.70
C MET A 12 5.96 -32.87 -39.18
N LYS A 13 6.80 -33.77 -38.65
CA LYS A 13 7.12 -33.85 -37.20
C LYS A 13 7.97 -32.66 -36.72
N THR A 14 8.88 -32.16 -37.57
CA THR A 14 9.71 -30.99 -37.24
C THR A 14 8.94 -29.66 -37.28
N VAL A 15 7.90 -29.55 -38.12
CA VAL A 15 7.06 -28.34 -38.16
C VAL A 15 6.16 -28.28 -36.91
N ILE A 16 5.51 -29.37 -36.54
CA ILE A 16 4.65 -29.43 -35.35
C ILE A 16 5.46 -29.18 -34.07
N SER A 17 6.68 -29.71 -33.97
CA SER A 17 7.55 -29.50 -32.82
C SER A 17 8.03 -28.04 -32.65
N LYS A 18 8.20 -27.29 -33.74
CA LYS A 18 8.63 -25.87 -33.69
C LYS A 18 7.46 -24.93 -33.33
N THR A 19 6.24 -25.24 -33.75
CA THR A 19 5.05 -24.42 -33.47
C THR A 19 4.59 -24.54 -32.01
N VAL A 20 4.70 -25.72 -31.39
CA VAL A 20 4.31 -25.92 -29.99
C VAL A 20 5.26 -25.21 -29.01
N PHE A 21 6.56 -25.13 -29.33
CA PHE A 21 7.54 -24.43 -28.49
C PHE A 21 7.38 -22.91 -28.54
N ALA A 22 6.90 -22.35 -29.67
CA ALA A 22 6.66 -20.92 -29.82
C ALA A 22 5.45 -20.41 -29.01
N ILE A 23 4.40 -21.24 -28.83
CA ILE A 23 3.20 -20.86 -28.09
C ILE A 23 3.45 -20.86 -26.57
N ALA A 24 4.27 -21.79 -26.08
CA ALA A 24 4.65 -21.85 -24.66
C ALA A 24 5.48 -20.62 -24.20
N LEU A 25 6.19 -19.96 -25.12
CA LEU A 25 7.03 -18.81 -24.81
C LEU A 25 6.25 -17.48 -24.77
N VAL A 26 5.10 -17.40 -25.46
CA VAL A 26 4.24 -16.20 -25.46
C VAL A 26 3.38 -16.09 -24.19
N VAL A 27 3.08 -17.21 -23.52
CA VAL A 27 2.27 -17.25 -22.29
C VAL A 27 3.04 -16.78 -21.04
N LEU A 28 4.38 -16.70 -21.10
CA LEU A 28 5.21 -16.25 -19.97
C LEU A 28 5.46 -14.73 -19.92
N CYS A 29 5.00 -13.96 -20.91
CA CYS A 29 5.31 -12.52 -21.01
C CYS A 29 4.28 -11.56 -20.40
N VAL A 30 3.23 -12.03 -19.72
CA VAL A 30 2.09 -11.18 -19.31
C VAL A 30 1.96 -10.86 -17.81
N SER A 31 2.92 -11.22 -16.95
CA SER A 31 2.73 -11.04 -15.50
C SER A 31 3.69 -10.09 -14.77
N THR A 32 4.28 -9.09 -15.45
CA THR A 32 4.84 -7.93 -14.72
C THR A 32 3.76 -6.84 -14.58
N VAL A 33 2.72 -7.12 -13.81
CA VAL A 33 1.83 -6.08 -13.31
C VAL A 33 2.60 -5.30 -12.23
N SER A 34 2.92 -4.05 -12.51
CA SER A 34 3.77 -3.19 -11.69
C SER A 34 3.19 -2.99 -10.28
N ALA A 35 3.78 -3.67 -9.29
CA ALA A 35 3.41 -3.57 -7.87
C ALA A 35 3.56 -2.14 -7.29
N ASP A 36 4.32 -1.27 -7.93
CA ASP A 36 4.60 0.09 -7.44
C ASP A 36 3.38 1.03 -7.51
N GLY A 37 2.51 0.88 -8.51
CA GLY A 37 1.31 1.72 -8.63
C GLY A 37 0.31 1.46 -7.49
N LEU A 38 0.24 0.21 -7.02
CA LEU A 38 -0.65 -0.22 -5.94
C LEU A 38 -0.22 0.40 -4.59
N LYS A 39 1.09 0.42 -4.31
CA LYS A 39 1.66 1.00 -3.07
C LYS A 39 1.40 2.50 -2.94
N VAL A 40 1.54 3.25 -4.04
CA VAL A 40 1.30 4.70 -4.04
C VAL A 40 -0.16 5.03 -3.73
N LYS A 41 -1.10 4.25 -4.26
CA LYS A 41 -2.54 4.42 -3.99
C LYS A 41 -2.87 4.12 -2.52
N ALA A 42 -2.35 3.01 -1.99
CA ALA A 42 -2.55 2.61 -0.59
C ALA A 42 -2.03 3.66 0.40
N LYS A 43 -0.82 4.19 0.18
CA LYS A 43 -0.25 5.25 1.04
C LYS A 43 -1.09 6.53 1.02
N LYS A 44 -1.61 6.93 -0.14
CA LYS A 44 -2.51 8.09 -0.25
C LYS A 44 -3.84 7.86 0.48
N GLN A 45 -4.39 6.66 0.40
CA GLN A 45 -5.61 6.29 1.13
C GLN A 45 -5.39 6.39 2.64
N LEU A 46 -4.29 5.82 3.16
CA LEU A 46 -3.95 5.89 4.57
C LEU A 46 -3.78 7.35 5.05
N ALA A 47 -3.05 8.17 4.30
CA ALA A 47 -2.87 9.59 4.61
C ALA A 47 -4.20 10.35 4.65
N SER A 48 -5.12 10.05 3.73
CA SER A 48 -6.44 10.67 3.68
C SER A 48 -7.29 10.31 4.91
N LEU A 49 -7.31 9.03 5.30
CA LEU A 49 -8.04 8.55 6.48
C LEU A 49 -7.53 9.23 7.75
N VAL A 50 -6.21 9.20 7.96
CA VAL A 50 -5.57 9.81 9.13
C VAL A 50 -5.82 11.32 9.18
N LYS A 51 -5.66 12.02 8.05
CA LYS A 51 -5.90 13.47 7.99
C LYS A 51 -7.36 13.83 8.28
N LYS A 52 -8.32 13.04 7.79
CA LYS A 52 -9.75 13.34 7.95
C LYS A 52 -10.22 13.16 9.40
N HIS A 53 -9.63 12.23 10.12
CA HIS A 53 -10.10 11.84 11.45
C HIS A 53 -9.45 12.64 12.60
N ILE A 54 -8.23 13.12 12.39
CA ILE A 54 -7.48 13.86 13.41
C ILE A 54 -7.61 15.36 13.15
N SER A 55 -8.57 15.97 13.82
CA SER A 55 -8.81 17.42 13.81
C SER A 55 -8.17 18.12 15.01
N TYR A 56 -8.16 19.45 14.98
CA TYR A 56 -7.72 20.28 16.10
C TYR A 56 -8.59 19.99 17.35
N PRO A 57 -7.99 19.72 18.53
CA PRO A 57 -8.73 19.47 19.78
C PRO A 57 -9.41 20.74 20.33
N GLU A 58 -10.74 20.72 20.45
CA GLU A 58 -11.55 21.91 20.83
C GLU A 58 -11.12 22.56 22.16
N ASN A 59 -10.74 21.76 23.16
CA ASN A 59 -10.27 22.26 24.44
C ASN A 59 -9.01 23.13 24.34
N LEU A 60 -8.14 22.90 23.34
CA LEU A 60 -6.94 23.70 23.13
C LEU A 60 -7.20 24.99 22.34
N LYS A 61 -8.34 25.10 21.65
CA LYS A 61 -8.74 26.34 20.96
C LYS A 61 -9.04 27.42 21.98
N ILE A 62 -9.72 27.05 23.06
CA ILE A 62 -10.05 27.95 24.18
C ILE A 62 -8.76 28.50 24.82
N GLU A 63 -7.72 27.66 24.91
CA GLU A 63 -6.41 28.03 25.46
C GLU A 63 -5.49 28.73 24.45
N ASN A 64 -5.93 28.94 23.21
CA ASN A 64 -5.14 29.50 22.10
C ASN A 64 -3.78 28.82 21.90
N LYS A 65 -3.70 27.51 22.12
CA LYS A 65 -2.45 26.76 21.97
C LYS A 65 -2.19 26.41 20.51
N SER A 66 -0.94 26.32 20.12
CA SER A 66 -0.54 25.84 18.79
C SER A 66 0.56 24.80 18.96
N GLY A 67 0.63 23.86 18.04
CA GLY A 67 1.58 22.78 18.15
C GLY A 67 1.74 21.95 16.90
N ILE A 68 2.81 21.18 16.88
CA ILE A 68 3.17 20.31 15.78
C ILE A 68 3.34 18.91 16.33
N VAL A 69 2.77 17.93 15.62
CA VAL A 69 2.99 16.51 15.88
C VAL A 69 3.51 15.86 14.62
N LEU A 70 4.65 15.20 14.70
CA LEU A 70 5.20 14.33 13.68
C LEU A 70 5.01 12.88 14.14
N ILE A 71 4.33 12.09 13.32
CA ILE A 71 4.03 10.69 13.64
C ILE A 71 4.47 9.78 12.50
N ASP A 72 5.12 8.67 12.86
CA ASP A 72 5.44 7.55 12.00
C ASP A 72 4.52 6.38 12.34
N LEU A 73 3.71 5.99 11.36
CA LEU A 73 2.67 4.98 11.47
C LEU A 73 2.98 3.82 10.52
N PHE A 74 2.66 2.60 10.93
CA PHE A 74 2.66 1.44 10.06
C PHE A 74 1.42 0.58 10.25
N VAL A 75 0.97 -0.08 9.19
CA VAL A 75 -0.09 -1.09 9.29
C VAL A 75 0.54 -2.45 9.52
N ASP A 76 0.27 -3.05 10.67
CA ASP A 76 0.83 -4.34 11.07
C ASP A 76 0.20 -5.51 10.29
N LYS A 77 0.68 -6.73 10.55
CA LYS A 77 0.18 -7.95 9.89
C LYS A 77 -1.25 -8.31 10.29
N SER A 78 -1.74 -7.76 11.41
CA SER A 78 -3.08 -7.97 11.92
C SER A 78 -4.07 -6.95 11.32
N GLY A 79 -3.60 -6.00 10.51
CA GLY A 79 -4.43 -4.95 9.94
C GLY A 79 -4.69 -3.79 10.89
N ASN A 80 -3.84 -3.60 11.92
CA ASN A 80 -3.93 -2.47 12.84
C ASN A 80 -2.92 -1.38 12.48
N LEU A 81 -3.30 -0.13 12.70
CA LEU A 81 -2.43 1.03 12.62
C LEU A 81 -1.62 1.15 13.92
N VAL A 82 -0.31 1.03 13.81
CA VAL A 82 0.61 1.06 14.95
C VAL A 82 1.52 2.28 14.84
N ILE A 83 1.73 2.95 15.98
CA ILE A 83 2.64 4.09 16.10
C ILE A 83 4.05 3.55 16.30
N ASN A 84 4.93 3.75 15.32
CA ASN A 84 6.35 3.41 15.46
C ASN A 84 7.10 4.51 16.24
N GLN A 85 6.83 5.76 15.90
CA GLN A 85 7.41 6.91 16.58
C GLN A 85 6.45 8.10 16.55
N ILE A 86 6.44 8.89 17.63
CA ILE A 86 5.70 10.13 17.71
C ILE A 86 6.51 11.19 18.45
N ASN A 87 6.65 12.35 17.81
CA ASN A 87 7.31 13.52 18.37
C ASN A 87 6.34 14.71 18.30
N ALA A 88 6.23 15.45 19.39
CA ALA A 88 5.33 16.60 19.46
C ALA A 88 6.03 17.79 20.13
N SER A 89 5.59 19.00 19.78
CA SER A 89 6.01 20.21 20.48
C SER A 89 5.41 20.33 21.89
N ASP A 90 4.28 19.66 22.14
CA ASP A 90 3.58 19.62 23.43
C ASP A 90 2.96 18.22 23.62
N ASN A 91 3.03 17.71 24.85
CA ASN A 91 2.47 16.41 25.22
C ASN A 91 0.94 16.37 25.07
N VAL A 92 0.23 17.48 25.19
CA VAL A 92 -1.24 17.46 25.05
C VAL A 92 -1.64 17.13 23.60
N PHE A 93 -0.95 17.71 22.61
CA PHE A 93 -1.17 17.36 21.20
C PHE A 93 -0.73 15.92 20.92
N LYS A 94 0.35 15.43 21.56
CA LYS A 94 0.77 14.04 21.44
C LYS A 94 -0.33 13.08 21.88
N SER A 95 -0.84 13.24 23.10
CA SER A 95 -1.89 12.36 23.66
C SER A 95 -3.19 12.43 22.86
N HIS A 96 -3.56 13.61 22.35
CA HIS A 96 -4.70 13.75 21.46
C HIS A 96 -4.55 12.92 20.18
N VAL A 97 -3.38 12.99 19.53
CA VAL A 97 -3.11 12.21 18.32
C VAL A 97 -3.08 10.71 18.63
N GLU A 98 -2.43 10.28 19.71
CA GLU A 98 -2.39 8.86 20.13
C GLU A 98 -3.81 8.29 20.31
N LYS A 99 -4.65 8.99 21.08
CA LYS A 99 -6.04 8.59 21.30
C LYS A 99 -6.83 8.50 19.98
N LYS A 100 -6.63 9.44 19.06
CA LYS A 100 -7.32 9.40 17.76
C LYS A 100 -6.86 8.25 16.86
N ILE A 101 -5.61 7.79 17.00
CA ILE A 101 -5.13 6.59 16.30
C ILE A 101 -5.79 5.34 16.89
N GLU A 102 -5.97 5.26 18.21
CA GLU A 102 -6.69 4.17 18.86
C GLU A 102 -8.15 4.11 18.38
N GLU A 103 -8.87 5.24 18.41
CA GLU A 103 -10.24 5.35 17.88
C GLU A 103 -10.31 4.93 16.40
N LEU A 104 -9.30 5.28 15.60
CA LEU A 104 -9.21 4.90 14.19
C LEU A 104 -9.12 3.38 13.99
N ASN A 105 -8.38 2.67 14.85
CA ASN A 105 -8.28 1.20 14.82
C ASN A 105 -9.61 0.52 15.17
N GLU A 106 -10.43 1.12 16.03
CA GLU A 106 -11.76 0.58 16.36
C GLU A 106 -12.77 0.77 15.21
N LEU A 107 -12.60 1.82 14.41
CA LEU A 107 -13.57 2.23 13.40
C LEU A 107 -13.26 1.76 11.98
N ASN A 108 -12.03 1.31 11.70
CA ASN A 108 -11.58 1.00 10.34
C ASN A 108 -10.86 -0.33 10.28
N ASP A 109 -11.03 -1.02 9.14
CA ASP A 109 -10.22 -2.17 8.78
C ASP A 109 -9.09 -1.75 7.81
N TYR A 110 -7.84 -1.99 8.20
CA TYR A 110 -6.66 -1.70 7.38
C TYR A 110 -6.05 -2.95 6.72
N SER A 111 -6.72 -4.10 6.78
CA SER A 111 -6.25 -5.37 6.18
C SER A 111 -5.87 -5.24 4.69
N GLY A 112 -6.56 -4.38 3.93
CA GLY A 112 -6.27 -4.12 2.52
C GLY A 112 -4.98 -3.32 2.25
N ILE A 113 -4.35 -2.77 3.29
CA ILE A 113 -3.15 -1.92 3.20
C ILE A 113 -2.05 -2.34 4.20
N ILE A 114 -1.98 -3.62 4.54
CA ILE A 114 -0.93 -4.19 5.41
C ILE A 114 0.48 -3.84 4.89
N GLY A 115 1.38 -3.52 5.81
CA GLY A 115 2.79 -3.21 5.53
C GLY A 115 3.02 -1.81 4.95
N GLN A 116 1.99 -0.98 4.84
CA GLN A 116 2.15 0.42 4.46
C GLN A 116 2.64 1.26 5.63
N ASN A 117 3.56 2.18 5.33
CA ASN A 117 4.09 3.16 6.29
C ASN A 117 3.65 4.58 5.93
N LEU A 118 3.38 5.39 6.94
CA LEU A 118 3.00 6.78 6.81
C LEU A 118 3.73 7.63 7.85
N LEU A 119 4.64 8.48 7.36
CA LEU A 119 5.14 9.63 8.11
C LEU A 119 4.22 10.83 7.83
N TYR A 120 3.61 11.39 8.86
CA TYR A 120 2.69 12.52 8.73
C TYR A 120 2.96 13.62 9.76
N LYS A 121 2.82 14.88 9.33
CA LYS A 121 3.01 16.07 10.16
C LYS A 121 1.69 16.79 10.34
N PHE A 122 1.15 16.76 11.55
CA PHE A 122 0.05 17.63 11.97
C PHE A 122 0.60 18.99 12.38
N LYS A 123 -0.07 20.04 11.91
CA LYS A 123 0.14 21.42 12.37
C LYS A 123 -1.20 21.91 12.92
N PHE A 124 -1.25 22.10 14.21
CA PHE A 124 -2.39 22.65 14.93
C PHE A 124 -2.13 24.13 15.16
N ASN A 125 -2.85 24.98 14.43
CA ASN A 125 -2.81 26.43 14.60
C ASN A 125 -4.19 26.89 15.06
N VAL A 126 -4.22 27.95 15.86
CA VAL A 126 -5.46 28.67 16.12
C VAL A 126 -5.82 29.41 14.83
N GLU A 127 -7.01 29.14 14.29
CA GLU A 127 -7.58 29.89 13.15
C GLU A 127 -8.21 31.20 13.61
#